data_AF-A0A5S4EUX6-F1
#
_entry.id   AF-A0A5S4EUX6-F1
#
_cell.length_a   1.000
_cell.length_b   1.000
_cell.length_c   1.000
_cell.angle_alpha   90.00
_cell.angle_beta   90.00
_cell.angle_gamma   90.00
#
_symmetry.space_group_name_H-M   'P 1'
#
loop_
_entity.id
_entity.type
_entity.pdbx_description
1 polymer ?
#
loop_
_entity_poly.entity_id
_entity_poly.type
_entity_poly.pdbx_seq_one_letter_code
_entity_poly.pdbx_strand_id
1 'polypeptide(L)'
;VGDAEKLIASREAYVLEPRRGVTNRDMTLRVGLPVCRAIVAFGRGDYASVVDLLYPIRHRVNEFGGSHAQRDAVQKTLLEAALRAGARDVARVLVSERINVRPCSPYNWLKQAALADVLGDRAAAAAARLRAGELVRAP
;
A
#
# COMPACT_ATOMS: atom_id res chain seq x y z
N VAL A 1 6.85 16.96 -7.91
CA VAL A 1 5.49 16.52 -8.30
C VAL A 1 5.33 16.54 -9.83
N GLY A 2 5.73 17.60 -10.53
CA GLY A 2 5.61 17.71 -11.99
C GLY A 2 6.25 16.58 -12.83
N ASP A 3 7.38 16.00 -12.42
CA ASP A 3 8.00 14.90 -13.20
C ASP A 3 7.26 13.56 -13.04
N ALA A 4 6.64 13.32 -11.89
CA ALA A 4 5.80 12.14 -11.67
C ALA A 4 4.50 12.22 -12.49
N GLU A 5 3.93 13.43 -12.62
CA GLU A 5 2.74 13.69 -13.44
C GLU A 5 3.03 13.53 -14.93
N LYS A 6 4.19 14.03 -15.40
CA LYS A 6 4.65 13.81 -16.78
C LYS A 6 4.83 12.33 -17.10
N LEU A 7 5.37 11.55 -16.16
CA LEU A 7 5.49 10.10 -16.32
C LEU A 7 4.11 9.42 -16.41
N ILE A 8 3.13 9.85 -15.59
CA ILE A 8 1.76 9.35 -15.66
C ILE A 8 1.13 9.69 -17.02
N ALA A 9 1.22 10.95 -17.47
CA ALA A 9 0.68 11.38 -18.75
C ALA A 9 1.29 10.62 -19.93
N SER A 10 2.60 10.35 -19.87
CA SER A 10 3.29 9.50 -20.85
C SER A 10 2.76 8.07 -20.86
N ARG A 11 2.45 7.49 -19.69
CA ARG A 11 1.87 6.14 -19.59
C ARG A 11 0.42 6.08 -20.03
N GLU A 12 -0.37 7.13 -19.79
CA GLU A 12 -1.73 7.27 -20.31
C GLU A 12 -1.73 7.35 -21.84
N ALA A 13 -0.83 8.14 -22.44
CA ALA A 13 -0.65 8.21 -23.89
C ALA A 13 -0.23 6.86 -24.49
N TYR A 14 0.75 6.18 -23.88
CA TYR A 14 1.19 4.83 -24.29
C TYR A 14 0.04 3.81 -24.30
N VAL A 15 -0.87 3.95 -23.34
CA VAL A 15 -2.04 3.09 -23.17
C VAL A 15 -3.12 3.37 -24.22
N LEU A 16 -3.24 4.57 -24.76
CA LEU A 16 -4.28 4.92 -25.73
C LEU A 16 -3.96 4.46 -27.16
N GLU A 17 -2.69 4.19 -27.49
CA GLU A 17 -2.30 3.67 -28.81
C GLU A 17 -2.68 2.19 -29.00
N PRO A 18 -3.54 1.84 -29.99
CA PRO A 18 -3.90 0.45 -30.24
C PRO A 18 -2.74 -0.30 -30.90
N ARG A 19 -2.05 -1.17 -30.14
CA ARG A 19 -1.12 -2.17 -30.69
C ARG A 19 -1.62 -3.58 -30.38
N ARG A 20 -1.80 -4.41 -31.41
CA ARG A 20 -2.24 -5.81 -31.25
C ARG A 20 -1.11 -6.63 -30.59
N GLY A 21 -1.44 -7.37 -29.53
CA GLY A 21 -0.60 -8.48 -29.02
C GLY A 21 0.32 -8.20 -27.81
N VAL A 22 0.16 -7.11 -27.05
CA VAL A 22 1.11 -6.80 -25.95
C VAL A 22 0.48 -6.98 -24.57
N THR A 23 0.78 -8.11 -23.92
CA THR A 23 0.42 -8.43 -22.52
C THR A 23 0.79 -7.31 -21.54
N ASN A 24 1.84 -6.53 -21.86
CA ASN A 24 2.29 -5.40 -21.04
C ASN A 24 1.34 -4.19 -21.02
N ARG A 25 0.47 -4.00 -22.04
CA ARG A 25 -0.46 -2.85 -22.09
C ARG A 25 -1.61 -3.00 -21.09
N ASP A 26 -2.27 -4.16 -21.10
CA ASP A 26 -3.35 -4.46 -20.14
C ASP A 26 -2.84 -4.47 -18.70
N MET A 27 -1.60 -4.92 -18.48
CA MET A 27 -0.95 -4.88 -17.17
C MET A 27 -0.62 -3.45 -16.72
N THR A 28 -0.09 -2.62 -17.63
CA THR A 28 0.14 -1.19 -17.36
C THR A 28 -1.16 -0.48 -17.03
N LEU A 29 -2.23 -0.76 -17.77
CA LEU A 29 -3.57 -0.22 -17.53
C LEU A 29 -4.15 -0.60 -16.17
N ARG A 30 -4.13 -1.90 -15.85
CA ARG A 30 -4.87 -2.46 -14.72
C ARG A 30 -4.11 -2.38 -13.39
N VAL A 31 -2.79 -2.26 -13.42
CA VAL A 31 -1.95 -2.24 -12.20
C VAL A 31 -0.99 -1.07 -12.20
N GLY A 32 -0.18 -0.92 -13.26
CA GLY A 32 0.88 0.10 -13.29
C GLY A 32 0.37 1.53 -13.12
N LEU A 33 -0.68 1.90 -13.86
CA LEU A 33 -1.25 3.24 -13.85
C LEU A 33 -1.94 3.58 -12.52
N PRO A 34 -2.79 2.70 -11.94
CA PRO A 34 -3.29 2.89 -10.57
C PRO A 34 -2.17 3.08 -9.53
N VAL A 35 -1.09 2.30 -9.60
CA VAL A 35 0.04 2.44 -8.68
C VAL A 35 0.74 3.79 -8.84
N CYS A 36 1.01 4.23 -10.07
CA CYS A 36 1.62 5.54 -10.30
C CYS A 36 0.73 6.68 -9.78
N ARG A 37 -0.58 6.64 -10.07
CA ARG A 37 -1.54 7.63 -9.59
C ARG A 37 -1.62 7.64 -8.06
N ALA A 38 -1.61 6.47 -7.43
CA ALA A 38 -1.62 6.34 -5.98
C ALA A 38 -0.36 6.95 -5.35
N ILE A 39 0.83 6.75 -5.93
CA ILE A 39 2.06 7.36 -5.43
C ILE A 39 1.98 8.90 -5.47
N VAL A 40 1.43 9.47 -6.55
CA VAL A 40 1.22 10.92 -6.66
C VAL A 40 0.19 11.42 -5.65
N ALA A 41 -0.96 10.73 -5.51
CA ALA A 41 -1.97 11.06 -4.51
C ALA A 41 -1.41 11.03 -3.09
N PHE A 42 -0.61 10.02 -2.77
CA PHE A 42 0.06 9.90 -1.48
C PHE A 42 1.00 11.09 -1.21
N GLY A 43 1.79 11.50 -2.20
CA GLY A 43 2.68 12.65 -2.10
C GLY A 43 1.95 13.99 -1.93
N ARG A 44 0.68 14.07 -2.36
CA ARG A 44 -0.19 15.25 -2.18
C ARG A 44 -0.99 15.22 -0.87
N GLY A 45 -0.87 14.15 -0.07
CA GLY A 45 -1.68 13.97 1.14
C GLY A 45 -3.11 13.52 0.88
N ASP A 46 -3.47 13.19 -0.36
CA ASP A 46 -4.79 12.66 -0.72
C ASP A 46 -4.84 11.15 -0.46
N TYR A 47 -4.90 10.80 0.82
CA TYR A 47 -4.85 9.42 1.27
C TYR A 47 -6.11 8.61 0.92
N ALA A 48 -7.27 9.27 0.77
CA ALA A 48 -8.50 8.61 0.35
C ALA A 48 -8.35 8.07 -1.08
N SER A 49 -7.88 8.89 -2.02
CA SER A 49 -7.63 8.46 -3.40
C SER A 49 -6.59 7.32 -3.48
N VAL A 50 -5.59 7.29 -2.60
CA VAL A 50 -4.64 6.16 -2.54
C VAL A 50 -5.35 4.85 -2.23
N VAL A 51 -6.27 4.87 -1.25
CA VAL A 51 -7.06 3.68 -0.88
C VAL A 51 -7.92 3.24 -2.05
N ASP A 52 -8.64 4.17 -2.68
CA ASP A 52 -9.53 3.88 -3.82
C ASP A 52 -8.77 3.28 -5.01
N LEU A 53 -7.55 3.75 -5.26
CA LEU A 53 -6.71 3.29 -6.37
C LEU A 53 -6.04 1.93 -6.09
N LEU A 54 -5.58 1.69 -4.87
CA LEU A 54 -4.75 0.50 -4.55
C LEU A 54 -5.56 -0.66 -3.97
N TYR A 55 -6.60 -0.40 -3.17
CA TYR A 55 -7.34 -1.46 -2.49
C TYR A 55 -7.98 -2.48 -3.46
N PRO A 56 -8.58 -2.07 -4.59
CA PRO A 56 -9.17 -3.00 -5.56
C PRO A 56 -8.15 -3.92 -6.24
N ILE A 57 -6.90 -3.47 -6.38
CA ILE A 57 -5.84 -4.20 -7.08
C ILE A 57 -4.84 -4.90 -6.15
N ARG A 58 -5.00 -4.80 -4.83
CA ARG A 58 -3.99 -5.19 -3.83
C ARG A 58 -3.49 -6.63 -3.97
N HIS A 59 -4.33 -7.57 -4.38
CA HIS A 59 -3.91 -8.98 -4.57
C HIS A 59 -3.23 -9.23 -5.92
N ARG A 60 -3.48 -8.34 -6.89
CA ARG A 60 -2.97 -8.41 -8.26
C ARG A 60 -1.63 -7.70 -8.45
N VAL A 61 -1.19 -6.94 -7.44
CA VAL A 61 0.17 -6.35 -7.40
C VAL A 61 1.27 -7.44 -7.47
N ASN A 62 0.96 -8.70 -7.16
CA ASN A 62 1.88 -9.81 -7.34
C ASN A 62 1.98 -10.32 -8.79
N GLU A 63 0.95 -10.07 -9.61
CA GLU A 63 0.84 -10.56 -10.99
C GLU A 63 1.66 -9.73 -11.98
N PHE A 64 2.08 -8.50 -11.63
CA PHE A 64 2.63 -7.53 -12.59
C PHE A 64 4.16 -7.52 -12.78
N GLY A 65 4.86 -8.50 -12.24
CA GLY A 65 6.33 -8.43 -12.17
C GLY A 65 6.79 -7.35 -11.19
N GLY A 66 8.11 -7.21 -11.02
CA GLY A 66 8.71 -6.34 -10.00
C GLY A 66 9.20 -7.08 -8.76
N SER A 67 10.16 -6.47 -8.07
CA SER A 67 10.82 -7.09 -6.92
C SER A 67 9.88 -7.25 -5.73
N HIS A 68 10.15 -8.21 -4.86
CA HIS A 68 9.40 -8.36 -3.61
C HIS A 68 9.40 -7.06 -2.77
N ALA A 69 10.49 -6.29 -2.83
CA ALA A 69 10.59 -5.00 -2.15
C ALA A 69 9.63 -3.96 -2.72
N GLN A 70 9.49 -3.87 -4.05
CA GLN A 70 8.55 -2.95 -4.70
C GLN A 70 7.10 -3.29 -4.33
N ARG A 71 6.75 -4.57 -4.37
CA ARG A 71 5.40 -5.04 -4.00
C ARG A 71 5.07 -4.77 -2.54
N ASP A 72 6.03 -5.04 -1.63
CA ASP A 72 5.86 -4.71 -0.21
C ASP A 72 5.73 -3.19 0.02
N ALA A 73 6.45 -2.37 -0.75
CA ALA A 73 6.32 -0.91 -0.66
C ALA A 73 4.90 -0.46 -1.03
N VAL A 74 4.31 -0.97 -2.11
CA VAL A 74 2.92 -0.64 -2.51
C VAL A 74 1.92 -1.03 -1.41
N GLN A 75 2.07 -2.21 -0.82
CA GLN A 75 1.21 -2.67 0.28
C GLN A 75 1.35 -1.79 1.54
N LYS A 76 2.58 -1.37 1.86
CA LYS A 76 2.84 -0.43 2.96
C LYS A 76 2.24 0.94 2.70
N THR A 77 2.31 1.44 1.46
CA THR A 77 1.69 2.70 1.04
C THR A 77 0.18 2.65 1.21
N LEU A 78 -0.48 1.56 0.77
CA LEU A 78 -1.92 1.37 0.95
C LEU A 78 -2.31 1.35 2.44
N LEU A 79 -1.59 0.60 3.27
CA LEU A 79 -1.85 0.56 4.71
C LEU A 79 -1.68 1.93 5.36
N GLU A 80 -0.59 2.63 5.06
CA GLU A 80 -0.34 3.97 5.62
C GLU A 80 -1.41 4.97 5.21
N ALA A 81 -1.84 4.93 3.94
CA ALA A 81 -2.93 5.77 3.47
C ALA A 81 -4.25 5.44 4.16
N ALA A 82 -4.58 4.16 4.35
CA ALA A 82 -5.80 3.76 5.05
C ALA A 82 -5.83 4.27 6.50
N LEU A 83 -4.70 4.21 7.21
CA LEU A 83 -4.57 4.76 8.56
C LEU A 83 -4.77 6.28 8.57
N ARG A 84 -4.12 7.01 7.65
CA ARG A 84 -4.19 8.48 7.59
C ARG A 84 -5.52 9.02 7.07
N ALA A 85 -6.19 8.28 6.20
CA ALA A 85 -7.53 8.60 5.71
C ALA A 85 -8.63 8.28 6.74
N GLY A 86 -8.30 7.63 7.87
CA GLY A 86 -9.29 7.17 8.84
C GLY A 86 -10.15 6.01 8.35
N ALA A 87 -9.73 5.30 7.29
CA ALA A 87 -10.40 4.13 6.74
C ALA A 87 -10.16 2.91 7.64
N ARG A 88 -10.74 2.93 8.85
CA ARG A 88 -10.46 2.00 9.95
C ARG A 88 -10.67 0.53 9.59
N ASP A 89 -11.73 0.21 8.87
CA ASP A 89 -12.04 -1.18 8.50
C ASP A 89 -11.03 -1.71 7.47
N VAL A 90 -10.68 -0.89 6.49
CA VAL A 90 -9.63 -1.19 5.51
C VAL A 90 -8.29 -1.39 6.21
N ALA A 91 -7.90 -0.46 7.09
CA ALA A 91 -6.66 -0.56 7.85
C ALA A 91 -6.61 -1.84 8.71
N ARG A 92 -7.73 -2.21 9.35
CA ARG A 92 -7.84 -3.46 10.14
C ARG A 92 -7.56 -4.69 9.29
N VAL A 93 -8.21 -4.82 8.14
CA VAL A 93 -7.99 -5.95 7.23
C VAL A 93 -6.51 -6.00 6.81
N LEU A 94 -5.95 -4.88 6.37
CA LEU A 94 -4.58 -4.83 5.85
C LEU A 94 -3.53 -5.14 6.91
N VAL A 95 -3.68 -4.64 8.15
CA VAL A 95 -2.73 -4.96 9.22
C VAL A 95 -2.81 -6.46 9.56
N SER A 96 -4.02 -7.01 9.70
CA SER A 96 -4.20 -8.43 10.01
C SER A 96 -3.62 -9.34 8.92
N GLU A 97 -3.88 -9.05 7.64
CA GLU A 97 -3.28 -9.77 6.51
C GLU A 97 -1.74 -9.76 6.59
N ARG A 98 -1.14 -8.59 6.86
CA ARG A 98 0.32 -8.45 6.94
C ARG A 98 0.92 -9.17 8.14
N ILE A 99 0.29 -9.15 9.31
CA ILE A 99 0.75 -9.88 10.49
C ILE A 99 0.68 -11.39 10.23
N ASN A 100 -0.40 -11.87 9.61
CA ASN A 100 -0.53 -13.29 9.27
C ASN A 100 0.59 -13.76 8.32
N VAL A 101 0.97 -12.95 7.34
CA VAL A 101 2.05 -13.29 6.41
C VAL A 101 3.43 -13.11 7.02
N ARG A 102 3.63 -12.08 7.87
CA ARG A 102 4.93 -11.76 8.50
C ARG A 102 4.74 -11.45 9.98
N PRO A 103 4.54 -12.48 10.83
CA PRO A 103 4.24 -12.28 12.25
C PRO A 103 5.43 -11.75 13.04
N CYS A 104 6.65 -11.92 12.52
CA CYS A 104 7.89 -11.43 13.15
C CYS A 104 8.32 -10.06 12.63
N SER A 105 7.47 -9.30 11.93
CA SER A 105 7.82 -7.97 11.44
C SER A 105 7.53 -6.87 12.49
N PRO A 106 8.53 -6.18 13.05
CA PRO A 106 8.29 -5.07 13.98
C PRO A 106 7.42 -3.97 13.37
N TYR A 107 7.62 -3.68 12.08
CA TYR A 107 6.83 -2.70 11.35
C TYR A 107 5.32 -3.03 11.38
N ASN A 108 4.93 -4.28 11.15
CA ASN A 108 3.52 -4.67 11.14
C ASN A 108 2.87 -4.47 12.52
N TRP A 109 3.60 -4.81 13.59
CA TRP A 109 3.14 -4.59 14.96
C TRP A 109 3.06 -3.11 15.35
N LEU A 110 3.98 -2.27 14.85
CA LEU A 110 3.85 -0.81 15.02
C LEU A 110 2.62 -0.25 14.31
N LYS A 111 2.22 -0.80 13.16
CA LYS A 111 0.97 -0.41 12.49
C LYS A 111 -0.27 -0.93 13.19
N GLN A 112 -0.21 -2.09 13.82
CA GLN A 112 -1.26 -2.57 14.74
C GLN A 112 -1.43 -1.62 15.93
N ALA A 113 -0.33 -1.12 16.51
CA ALA A 113 -0.40 -0.13 17.57
C ALA A 113 -1.06 1.18 17.10
N ALA A 114 -0.67 1.70 15.94
CA ALA A 114 -1.25 2.91 15.37
C ALA A 114 -2.76 2.74 15.09
N LEU A 115 -3.19 1.58 14.58
CA LEU A 115 -4.60 1.28 14.40
C LEU A 115 -5.34 1.27 15.74
N ALA A 116 -4.78 0.62 16.76
CA ALA A 116 -5.37 0.56 18.08
C ALA A 116 -5.49 1.95 18.73
N ASP A 117 -4.50 2.82 18.57
CA ASP A 117 -4.59 4.22 19.02
C ASP A 117 -5.76 4.96 18.36
N VAL A 118 -5.92 4.81 17.03
CA VAL A 118 -7.01 5.43 16.27
C VAL A 118 -8.39 4.91 16.70
N LEU A 119 -8.45 3.66 17.18
CA LEU A 119 -9.66 3.03 17.72
C LEU A 119 -9.88 3.33 19.21
N GLY A 120 -8.94 3.99 19.89
CA GLY A 120 -9.01 4.27 21.32
C GLY A 120 -8.67 3.09 22.23
N ASP A 121 -8.20 1.97 21.69
CA ASP A 121 -7.80 0.78 22.45
C ASP A 121 -6.35 0.90 22.91
N ARG A 122 -6.16 1.61 24.03
CA ARG A 122 -4.83 1.87 24.61
C ARG A 122 -4.12 0.58 25.03
N ALA A 123 -4.86 -0.43 25.49
CA ALA A 123 -4.28 -1.69 25.95
C ALA A 123 -3.71 -2.48 24.76
N ALA A 124 -4.49 -2.63 23.67
CA ALA A 124 -4.01 -3.26 22.46
C ALA A 124 -2.85 -2.49 21.83
N ALA A 125 -2.89 -1.15 21.87
CA ALA A 125 -1.81 -0.32 21.36
C ALA A 125 -0.50 -0.54 22.14
N ALA A 126 -0.56 -0.64 23.47
CA ALA A 126 0.60 -0.92 24.31
C ALA A 126 1.17 -2.33 24.06
N ALA A 127 0.31 -3.35 23.99
CA ALA A 127 0.71 -4.73 23.71
C ALA A 127 1.41 -4.86 22.35
N ALA A 128 0.86 -4.22 21.32
CA ALA A 128 1.44 -4.23 19.98
C ALA A 128 2.82 -3.55 19.93
N ARG A 129 3.01 -2.42 20.64
CA ARG A 129 4.34 -1.77 20.77
C ARG A 129 5.35 -2.64 21.50
N LEU A 130 4.93 -3.29 22.59
CA LEU A 130 5.79 -4.23 23.33
C LEU A 130 6.29 -5.34 22.41
N ARG A 131 5.37 -5.96 21.66
CA ARG A 131 5.70 -7.02 20.70
C ARG A 131 6.65 -6.54 19.62
N ALA A 132 6.45 -5.34 19.07
CA ALA A 132 7.38 -4.76 18.12
C ALA A 132 8.79 -4.58 18.72
N GLY A 133 8.87 -4.12 19.97
CA GLY A 133 10.13 -3.93 20.70
C GLY A 133 10.87 -5.25 20.98
N GLU A 134 10.15 -6.32 21.31
CA GLU A 134 10.72 -7.67 21.45
C GLU A 134 11.36 -8.15 20.13
N LEU A 135 10.65 -7.98 19.02
CA LEU A 135 11.11 -8.44 17.70
C LEU A 135 12.33 -7.66 17.18
N VAL A 136 12.49 -6.38 17.56
CA VAL A 136 13.71 -5.61 17.25
C VAL A 136 14.92 -6.10 18.05
N ARG A 137 14.70 -6.59 19.27
CA ARG A 137 15.76 -7.07 20.17
C ARG A 137 16.08 -8.55 19.99
N ALA A 138 15.29 -9.28 19.21
CA ALA A 138 15.55 -10.67 18.91
C ALA A 138 16.85 -10.79 18.08
N PRO A 139 17.78 -11.68 18.47
CA PRO A 139 19.07 -11.85 17.81
C PRO A 139 18.94 -12.43 16.39
#